data_AF-A0A1I2ZVE4-F1
#
_entry.id   AF-A0A1I2ZVE4-F1
#
_cell.length_a   1.000
_cell.length_b   1.000
_cell.length_c   1.000
_cell.angle_alpha   90.00
_cell.angle_beta   90.00
_cell.angle_gamma   90.00
#
_symmetry.space_group_name_H-M   'P 1'
#
loop_
_entity.id
_entity.type
_entity.pdbx_description
1 polymer ?
#
loop_
_entity_poly.entity_id
_entity_poly.type
_entity_poly.pdbx_seq_one_letter_code
_entity_poly.pdbx_strand_id
1 'polypeptide(L)'
;MAKLFVFGIGGTGSRVIRSLVMLMAAGVKIQNCDKIVPIIIDPDTQNGDMNRTVELLKTYKHIHDALGRREDGFFHTDISTLSSIAGDGTAKIRDSFVYDFGGINKPFKDHVGYNQLDVESQALMDLLFTPENLNNSLDVGFRGSPNVGSVVLNEIIDSPEMRFFASNFQPGDRIFFVSSIFGGTGAAGFPLLLKNFKDSRTSLPNAASLNTALTGAMVVLPYFSLEQPAAGVEADFIDSNTFTTKAKDALSYYQNHLNGVNAVYYMGDTPDKPLENNPGRASQKNDAHLVELLSALAIVDFMDYSDDELSGNETFHEYGLREDVSNVQFSHLDSETRDRIAKQLIRFHYFERYYTTHLPGDAQAAYAKGVDLQGALRNEPVFRELNKFLTNPEFGYQAWLRELSRKERTFAALNLNETDFNRMVSDKQIETGFLNKGIHQGAFVKELNRASESISDRNAFQATIKAFEAATDRLVEEKLKYS
;
A
#
# COMPACT_ATOMS: atom_id res chain seq x y z
N MET A 1 -6.96 12.92 -18.43
CA MET A 1 -5.98 12.19 -17.59
C MET A 1 -6.76 11.38 -16.57
N ALA A 2 -6.70 10.06 -16.71
CA ALA A 2 -7.41 9.14 -15.85
C ALA A 2 -6.68 9.00 -14.51
N LYS A 3 -7.42 9.04 -13.42
CA LYS A 3 -6.92 8.89 -12.05
C LYS A 3 -7.42 7.59 -11.47
N LEU A 4 -6.59 6.93 -10.67
CA LEU A 4 -7.00 5.83 -9.82
C LEU A 4 -7.15 6.35 -8.38
N PHE A 5 -8.34 6.24 -7.81
CA PHE A 5 -8.57 6.51 -6.40
C PHE A 5 -8.51 5.21 -5.60
N VAL A 6 -7.51 5.08 -4.72
CA VAL A 6 -7.31 3.87 -3.90
C VAL A 6 -7.75 4.14 -2.47
N PHE A 7 -8.85 3.55 -2.06
CA PHE A 7 -9.40 3.66 -0.71
C PHE A 7 -8.84 2.55 0.19
N GLY A 8 -7.83 2.88 1.00
CA GLY A 8 -7.27 1.96 2.00
C GLY A 8 -8.01 2.09 3.33
N ILE A 9 -8.85 1.10 3.67
CA ILE A 9 -9.76 1.19 4.81
C ILE A 9 -9.21 0.40 6.01
N GLY A 10 -8.96 1.10 7.10
CA GLY A 10 -8.34 0.58 8.33
C GLY A 10 -6.87 0.18 8.17
N GLY A 11 -6.31 -0.41 9.23
CA GLY A 11 -4.90 -0.81 9.29
C GLY A 11 -4.45 -1.75 8.16
N THR A 12 -5.24 -2.76 7.78
CA THR A 12 -4.90 -3.64 6.64
C THR A 12 -4.84 -2.86 5.33
N GLY A 13 -5.78 -1.94 5.08
CA GLY A 13 -5.77 -1.07 3.89
C GLY A 13 -4.49 -0.23 3.82
N SER A 14 -4.04 0.33 4.95
CA SER A 14 -2.77 1.06 5.02
C SER A 14 -1.56 0.17 4.71
N ARG A 15 -1.49 -1.04 5.28
CA ARG A 15 -0.36 -1.95 5.06
C ARG A 15 -0.28 -2.48 3.62
N VAL A 16 -1.42 -2.67 2.95
CA VAL A 16 -1.43 -3.00 1.51
C VAL A 16 -0.95 -1.81 0.67
N ILE A 17 -1.40 -0.58 0.96
CA ILE A 17 -0.89 0.63 0.29
C ILE A 17 0.62 0.78 0.50
N ARG A 18 1.14 0.47 1.68
CA ARG A 18 2.59 0.46 1.93
C ARG A 18 3.32 -0.48 0.96
N SER A 19 2.80 -1.68 0.73
CA SER A 19 3.37 -2.63 -0.23
C SER A 19 3.23 -2.14 -1.69
N LEU A 20 2.10 -1.53 -2.04
CA LEU A 20 1.91 -0.90 -3.36
C LEU A 20 2.99 0.18 -3.62
N VAL A 21 3.28 1.04 -2.64
CA VAL A 21 4.32 2.07 -2.78
C VAL A 21 5.70 1.47 -3.00
N MET A 22 6.02 0.34 -2.35
CA MET A 22 7.28 -0.37 -2.58
C MET A 22 7.38 -0.94 -4.00
N LEU A 23 6.28 -1.49 -4.53
CA LEU A 23 6.21 -1.98 -5.92
C LEU A 23 6.37 -0.83 -6.92
N MET A 24 5.67 0.30 -6.72
CA MET A 24 5.81 1.49 -7.58
C MET A 24 7.21 2.08 -7.53
N ALA A 25 7.83 2.13 -6.35
CA ALA A 25 9.21 2.59 -6.19
C ALA A 25 10.20 1.73 -6.97
N ALA A 26 9.99 0.40 -6.98
CA ALA A 26 10.78 -0.53 -7.78
C ALA A 26 10.52 -0.42 -9.30
N GLY A 27 9.50 0.31 -9.71
CA GLY A 27 9.16 0.53 -11.12
C GLY A 27 8.12 -0.44 -11.67
N VAL A 28 7.35 -1.12 -10.82
CA VAL A 28 6.15 -1.84 -11.26
C VAL A 28 5.15 -0.81 -11.79
N LYS A 29 4.75 -0.97 -13.05
CA LYS A 29 3.87 -0.03 -13.75
C LYS A 29 2.41 -0.27 -13.39
N ILE A 30 1.67 0.81 -13.16
CA ILE A 30 0.22 0.80 -13.01
C ILE A 30 -0.37 1.36 -14.30
N GLN A 31 -1.00 0.48 -15.10
CA GLN A 31 -1.55 0.87 -16.40
C GLN A 31 -2.83 1.73 -16.24
N ASN A 32 -3.32 2.27 -17.36
CA ASN A 32 -4.62 2.94 -17.45
C ASN A 32 -4.85 4.09 -16.44
N CYS A 33 -3.79 4.68 -15.89
CA CYS A 33 -3.85 5.89 -15.09
C CYS A 33 -2.60 6.76 -15.26
N ASP A 34 -2.78 8.07 -15.13
CA ASP A 34 -1.68 9.04 -15.08
C ASP A 34 -1.21 9.29 -13.64
N LYS A 35 -2.07 8.99 -12.66
CA LYS A 35 -1.93 9.40 -11.27
C LYS A 35 -2.76 8.52 -10.35
N ILE A 36 -2.19 8.22 -9.20
CA ILE A 36 -2.88 7.53 -8.11
C ILE A 36 -3.17 8.51 -6.98
N VAL A 37 -4.37 8.42 -6.41
CA VAL A 37 -4.80 9.21 -5.26
C VAL A 37 -5.13 8.25 -4.12
N PRO A 38 -4.16 7.92 -3.25
CA PRO A 38 -4.40 7.10 -2.07
C PRO A 38 -5.22 7.88 -1.04
N ILE A 39 -6.28 7.27 -0.54
CA ILE A 39 -7.18 7.82 0.48
C ILE A 39 -7.27 6.79 1.61
N ILE A 40 -6.57 7.05 2.70
CA ILE A 40 -6.55 6.18 3.89
C ILE A 40 -7.72 6.57 4.79
N ILE A 41 -8.60 5.62 5.08
CA ILE A 41 -9.76 5.79 5.96
C ILE A 41 -9.51 4.96 7.22
N ASP A 42 -8.94 5.59 8.24
CA ASP A 42 -8.74 5.00 9.56
C ASP A 42 -9.14 6.00 10.66
N PRO A 43 -10.19 5.71 11.46
CA PRO A 43 -10.57 6.56 12.59
C PRO A 43 -9.46 6.71 13.64
N ASP A 44 -8.56 5.72 13.75
CA ASP A 44 -7.43 5.75 14.66
C ASP A 44 -6.26 6.53 14.05
N THR A 45 -6.31 7.86 14.19
CA THR A 45 -5.25 8.76 13.71
C THR A 45 -3.90 8.57 14.42
N GLN A 46 -3.86 7.82 15.52
CA GLN A 46 -2.63 7.49 16.23
C GLN A 46 -2.03 6.15 15.77
N ASN A 47 -2.73 5.41 14.90
CA ASN A 47 -2.32 4.08 14.44
C ASN A 47 -0.90 4.08 13.86
N GLY A 48 -0.02 3.24 14.41
CA GLY A 48 1.38 3.14 14.00
C GLY A 48 1.56 2.71 12.54
N ASP A 49 0.80 1.72 12.07
CA ASP A 49 0.83 1.21 10.69
C ASP A 49 0.38 2.29 9.69
N MET A 50 -0.69 3.02 10.02
CA MET A 50 -1.17 4.15 9.23
C MET A 50 -0.08 5.24 9.13
N ASN A 51 0.48 5.67 10.26
CA ASN A 51 1.50 6.72 10.31
C ASN A 51 2.75 6.37 9.49
N ARG A 52 3.22 5.11 9.58
CA ARG A 52 4.34 4.60 8.76
C ARG A 52 4.04 4.69 7.26
N THR A 53 2.82 4.32 6.87
CA THR A 53 2.36 4.36 5.48
C THR A 53 2.28 5.80 4.95
N VAL A 54 1.78 6.74 5.76
CA VAL A 54 1.69 8.16 5.39
C VAL A 54 3.07 8.78 5.20
N GLU A 55 4.03 8.48 6.09
CA GLU A 55 5.40 8.97 5.95
C GLU A 55 6.09 8.39 4.71
N LEU A 56 5.86 7.11 4.40
CA LEU A 56 6.33 6.48 3.17
C LEU A 56 5.75 7.18 1.92
N LEU A 57 4.44 7.45 1.89
CA LEU A 57 3.77 8.14 0.77
C LEU A 57 4.34 9.55 0.56
N LYS A 58 4.54 10.34 1.62
CA LYS A 58 5.15 11.67 1.51
C LYS A 58 6.56 11.60 0.96
N THR A 59 7.40 10.69 1.47
CA THR A 59 8.77 10.52 1.01
C THR A 59 8.81 10.04 -0.44
N TYR A 60 7.97 9.08 -0.83
CA TYR A 60 7.81 8.66 -2.24
C TYR A 60 7.43 9.86 -3.12
N LYS A 61 6.42 10.64 -2.71
CA LYS A 61 5.95 11.81 -3.46
C LYS A 61 7.08 12.82 -3.68
N HIS A 62 7.84 13.16 -2.65
CA HIS A 62 8.97 14.08 -2.78
C HIS A 62 10.06 13.57 -3.74
N ILE A 63 10.33 12.26 -3.74
CA ILE A 63 11.27 11.64 -4.68
C ILE A 63 10.75 11.70 -6.11
N HIS A 64 9.48 11.35 -6.33
CA HIS A 64 8.82 11.46 -7.63
C HIS A 64 8.84 12.90 -8.15
N ASP A 65 8.44 13.87 -7.34
CA ASP A 65 8.39 15.29 -7.71
C ASP A 65 9.77 15.81 -8.12
N ALA A 66 10.85 15.33 -7.49
CA ALA A 66 12.23 15.68 -7.85
C ALA A 66 12.72 15.01 -9.15
N LEU A 67 12.21 13.81 -9.46
CA LEU A 67 12.47 13.13 -10.73
C LEU A 67 11.67 13.76 -11.89
N GLY A 68 10.49 14.29 -11.59
CA GLY A 68 9.54 14.79 -12.57
C GLY A 68 8.76 13.67 -13.27
N ARG A 69 7.79 14.08 -14.10
CA ARG A 69 6.93 13.16 -14.85
C ARG A 69 7.76 12.29 -15.81
N ARG A 70 7.51 10.98 -15.78
CA ARG A 70 8.23 9.98 -16.56
C ARG A 70 7.35 8.75 -16.79
N GLU A 71 7.58 8.05 -17.90
CA GLU A 71 6.73 6.93 -18.33
C GLU A 71 7.06 5.60 -17.64
N ASP A 72 8.31 5.44 -17.18
CA ASP A 72 8.82 4.22 -16.57
C ASP A 72 10.00 4.52 -15.62
N GLY A 73 10.49 3.44 -14.97
CA GLY A 73 11.63 3.47 -14.06
C GLY A 73 11.23 3.50 -12.59
N PHE A 74 12.21 3.73 -11.73
CA PHE A 74 11.99 3.84 -10.30
C PHE A 74 11.19 5.11 -9.98
N PHE A 75 10.25 4.98 -9.05
CA PHE A 75 9.40 6.08 -8.58
C PHE A 75 8.65 6.82 -9.71
N HIS A 76 8.31 6.13 -10.81
CA HIS A 76 7.73 6.79 -11.99
C HIS A 76 6.25 7.14 -11.84
N THR A 77 5.50 6.41 -11.01
CA THR A 77 4.06 6.63 -10.83
C THR A 77 3.80 7.88 -10.00
N ASP A 78 3.03 8.84 -10.52
CA ASP A 78 2.63 10.05 -9.78
C ASP A 78 1.60 9.68 -8.70
N ILE A 79 1.83 10.17 -7.47
CA ILE A 79 0.86 10.09 -6.39
C ILE A 79 0.52 11.49 -5.89
N SER A 80 -0.74 11.69 -5.53
CA SER A 80 -1.24 12.95 -5.01
C SER A 80 -2.20 12.73 -3.86
N THR A 81 -2.21 13.68 -2.92
CA THR A 81 -3.28 13.80 -1.92
C THR A 81 -4.55 14.29 -2.60
N LEU A 82 -5.70 14.15 -1.93
CA LEU A 82 -6.95 14.70 -2.46
C LEU A 82 -6.84 16.21 -2.72
N SER A 83 -6.33 17.00 -1.77
CA SER A 83 -6.25 18.46 -1.94
C SER A 83 -5.40 18.89 -3.14
N SER A 84 -4.34 18.16 -3.46
CA SER A 84 -3.39 18.52 -4.52
C SER A 84 -3.89 18.26 -5.94
N ILE A 85 -5.02 17.54 -6.13
CA ILE A 85 -5.57 17.28 -7.48
C ILE A 85 -6.28 18.48 -8.10
N ALA A 86 -6.74 19.46 -7.32
CA ALA A 86 -7.43 20.64 -7.85
C ALA A 86 -6.48 21.67 -8.49
N GLY A 87 -5.18 21.61 -8.19
CA GLY A 87 -4.13 22.39 -8.87
C GLY A 87 -4.17 23.92 -8.68
N ASP A 88 -5.19 24.48 -8.03
CA ASP A 88 -5.42 25.92 -7.90
C ASP A 88 -5.24 26.45 -6.45
N GLY A 89 -4.92 25.56 -5.51
CA GLY A 89 -4.75 25.91 -4.09
C GLY A 89 -6.04 26.36 -3.40
N THR A 90 -7.20 26.19 -4.02
CA THR A 90 -8.51 26.57 -3.45
C THR A 90 -9.16 25.47 -2.63
N ALA A 91 -8.52 24.28 -2.58
CA ALA A 91 -8.97 23.15 -1.81
C ALA A 91 -9.13 23.55 -0.33
N LYS A 92 -10.39 23.52 0.16
CA LYS A 92 -10.72 23.81 1.56
C LYS A 92 -10.57 22.58 2.47
N ILE A 93 -9.86 21.56 2.01
CA ILE A 93 -9.62 20.31 2.74
C ILE A 93 -8.14 20.20 3.08
N ARG A 94 -7.82 19.41 4.10
CA ARG A 94 -6.44 19.21 4.55
C ARG A 94 -5.61 18.51 3.48
N ASP A 95 -4.37 18.96 3.29
CA ASP A 95 -3.37 18.26 2.46
C ASP A 95 -2.84 17.02 3.20
N SER A 96 -3.53 15.90 2.99
CA SER A 96 -3.32 14.66 3.73
C SER A 96 -3.71 13.46 2.86
N PHE A 97 -2.99 12.35 3.05
CA PHE A 97 -3.40 11.03 2.55
C PHE A 97 -4.42 10.35 3.47
N VAL A 98 -4.54 10.82 4.71
CA VAL A 98 -5.52 10.33 5.69
C VAL A 98 -6.77 11.19 5.62
N TYR A 99 -7.90 10.52 5.52
CA TYR A 99 -9.21 11.13 5.59
C TYR A 99 -9.45 11.78 6.96
N ASP A 100 -9.95 13.01 6.98
CA ASP A 100 -10.24 13.72 8.22
C ASP A 100 -11.67 13.44 8.69
N PHE A 101 -11.81 12.85 9.88
CA PHE A 101 -13.10 12.56 10.48
C PHE A 101 -13.66 13.74 11.30
N GLY A 102 -13.03 14.91 11.27
CA GLY A 102 -13.53 16.10 11.97
C GLY A 102 -13.48 15.99 13.50
N GLY A 103 -12.59 15.14 14.04
CA GLY A 103 -12.37 15.01 15.48
C GLY A 103 -13.42 14.18 16.22
N ILE A 104 -13.72 12.96 15.75
CA ILE A 104 -14.56 11.96 16.45
C ILE A 104 -13.91 11.39 17.73
N ASN A 105 -13.29 12.23 18.56
CA ASN A 105 -12.72 11.84 19.85
C ASN A 105 -13.77 11.91 20.96
N LYS A 106 -14.77 11.04 20.87
CA LYS A 106 -15.83 10.89 21.87
C LYS A 106 -16.35 9.45 21.91
N PRO A 107 -16.93 9.01 23.04
CA PRO A 107 -17.66 7.75 23.13
C PRO A 107 -18.77 7.65 22.08
N PHE A 108 -19.03 6.44 21.58
CA PHE A 108 -20.08 6.21 20.59
C PHE A 108 -21.47 6.69 21.07
N LYS A 109 -21.81 6.47 22.34
CA LYS A 109 -23.07 6.96 22.94
C LYS A 109 -23.22 8.48 22.87
N ASP A 110 -22.13 9.22 22.99
CA ASP A 110 -22.15 10.68 22.92
C ASP A 110 -22.18 11.15 21.46
N HIS A 111 -21.63 10.35 20.54
CA HIS A 111 -21.70 10.61 19.11
C HIS A 111 -23.14 10.50 18.58
N VAL A 112 -23.86 9.44 18.95
CA VAL A 112 -25.26 9.22 18.53
C VAL A 112 -26.29 9.98 19.38
N GLY A 113 -25.84 10.78 20.34
CA GLY A 113 -26.72 11.57 21.20
C GLY A 113 -27.62 10.72 22.11
N TYR A 114 -27.10 9.60 22.63
CA TYR A 114 -27.86 8.64 23.43
C TYR A 114 -28.63 9.27 24.59
N ASN A 115 -28.00 10.21 25.30
CA ASN A 115 -28.60 10.89 26.45
C ASN A 115 -29.72 11.89 26.05
N GLN A 116 -29.85 12.22 24.76
CA GLN A 116 -30.90 13.09 24.23
C GLN A 116 -32.06 12.31 23.61
N LEU A 117 -31.95 10.98 23.50
CA LEU A 117 -32.99 10.10 23.00
C LEU A 117 -34.12 9.91 24.03
N ASP A 118 -35.33 9.61 23.55
CA ASP A 118 -36.42 9.14 24.40
C ASP A 118 -36.15 7.71 24.92
N VAL A 119 -36.92 7.28 25.92
CA VAL A 119 -36.69 6.00 26.60
C VAL A 119 -36.81 4.83 25.63
N GLU A 120 -37.75 4.91 24.68
CA GLU A 120 -37.96 3.91 23.65
C GLU A 120 -36.76 3.79 22.70
N SER A 121 -36.19 4.91 22.25
CA SER A 121 -35.01 4.90 21.39
C SER A 121 -33.75 4.50 22.15
N GLN A 122 -33.63 4.86 23.43
CA GLN A 122 -32.56 4.35 24.31
C GLN A 122 -32.63 2.83 24.43
N ALA A 123 -33.81 2.26 24.67
CA ALA A 123 -33.99 0.81 24.75
C ALA A 123 -33.65 0.11 23.42
N LEU A 124 -33.95 0.73 22.27
CA LEU A 124 -33.53 0.21 20.97
C LEU A 124 -32.00 0.25 20.80
N MET A 125 -31.34 1.32 21.24
CA MET A 125 -29.88 1.42 21.20
C MET A 125 -29.21 0.37 22.10
N ASP A 126 -29.73 0.14 23.30
CA ASP A 126 -29.26 -0.90 24.21
C ASP A 126 -29.48 -2.33 23.67
N LEU A 127 -30.48 -2.52 22.80
CA LEU A 127 -30.72 -3.78 22.10
C LEU A 127 -29.71 -4.01 20.97
N LEU A 128 -29.32 -2.96 20.25
CA LEU A 128 -28.47 -3.03 19.05
C LEU A 128 -26.97 -2.98 19.37
N PHE A 129 -26.59 -2.35 20.49
CA PHE A 129 -25.21 -2.08 20.84
C PHE A 129 -24.93 -2.54 22.27
N THR A 130 -23.80 -3.21 22.46
CA THR A 130 -23.36 -3.60 23.80
C THR A 130 -22.94 -2.36 24.61
N PRO A 131 -22.94 -2.44 25.96
CA PRO A 131 -22.38 -1.38 26.79
C PRO A 131 -20.94 -1.04 26.42
N GLU A 132 -20.16 -2.02 25.99
CA GLU A 132 -18.79 -1.80 25.51
C GLU A 132 -18.77 -0.98 24.21
N ASN A 133 -19.62 -1.32 23.23
CA ASN A 133 -19.77 -0.53 21.99
C ASN A 133 -20.13 0.93 22.28
N LEU A 134 -21.07 1.17 23.18
CA LEU A 134 -21.56 2.50 23.52
C LEU A 134 -20.52 3.36 24.27
N ASN A 135 -19.69 2.74 25.11
CA ASN A 135 -18.73 3.47 25.95
C ASN A 135 -17.34 3.62 25.31
N ASN A 136 -16.98 2.77 24.34
CA ASN A 136 -15.69 2.88 23.65
C ASN A 136 -15.61 4.19 22.84
N SER A 137 -14.41 4.78 22.84
CA SER A 137 -14.12 5.97 22.05
C SER A 137 -14.01 5.63 20.56
N LEU A 138 -14.45 6.53 19.68
CA LEU A 138 -14.40 6.32 18.24
C LEU A 138 -13.02 6.61 17.62
N ASP A 139 -12.13 7.29 18.35
CA ASP A 139 -10.76 7.65 17.91
C ASP A 139 -9.74 6.51 18.02
N VAL A 140 -10.15 5.33 18.48
CA VAL A 140 -9.32 4.11 18.55
C VAL A 140 -9.79 3.05 17.55
N GLY A 141 -10.55 3.46 16.52
CA GLY A 141 -11.17 2.58 15.55
C GLY A 141 -12.35 1.79 16.13
N PHE A 142 -13.07 1.06 15.28
CA PHE A 142 -14.26 0.31 15.73
C PHE A 142 -13.94 -1.04 16.38
N ARG A 143 -12.65 -1.36 16.61
CA ARG A 143 -12.17 -2.57 17.34
C ARG A 143 -12.86 -3.88 16.95
N GLY A 144 -13.13 -4.07 15.67
CA GLY A 144 -13.81 -5.27 15.19
C GLY A 144 -15.33 -5.29 15.42
N SER A 145 -15.98 -4.13 15.58
CA SER A 145 -17.44 -3.95 15.69
C SER A 145 -17.99 -3.26 14.43
N PRO A 146 -18.34 -4.02 13.37
CA PRO A 146 -18.86 -3.45 12.13
C PRO A 146 -20.17 -2.67 12.29
N ASN A 147 -21.01 -3.05 13.26
CA ASN A 147 -22.25 -2.33 13.59
C ASN A 147 -21.99 -0.87 13.98
N VAL A 148 -21.01 -0.61 14.86
CA VAL A 148 -20.60 0.78 15.20
C VAL A 148 -20.03 1.49 13.98
N GLY A 149 -19.16 0.80 13.22
CA GLY A 149 -18.57 1.35 12.00
C GLY A 149 -19.60 1.77 10.96
N SER A 150 -20.70 1.01 10.82
CA SER A 150 -21.76 1.33 9.84
C SER A 150 -22.46 2.65 10.11
N VAL A 151 -22.57 3.06 11.38
CA VAL A 151 -23.17 4.34 11.77
C VAL A 151 -22.21 5.48 11.49
N VAL A 152 -20.99 5.40 12.04
CA VAL A 152 -19.99 6.48 11.98
C VAL A 152 -19.50 6.70 10.54
N LEU A 153 -19.27 5.62 9.78
CA LEU A 153 -18.79 5.74 8.41
C LEU A 153 -19.89 6.23 7.45
N ASN A 154 -21.16 6.25 7.84
CA ASN A 154 -22.21 6.77 6.96
C ASN A 154 -22.20 8.30 6.93
N GLU A 155 -21.75 8.95 8.00
CA GLU A 155 -21.62 10.41 8.09
C GLU A 155 -20.48 10.96 7.20
N ILE A 156 -19.48 10.13 6.90
CA ILE A 156 -18.34 10.46 6.02
C ILE A 156 -18.78 10.88 4.63
N ILE A 157 -19.93 10.40 4.15
CA ILE A 157 -20.44 10.74 2.83
C ILE A 157 -20.76 12.24 2.71
N ASP A 158 -21.13 12.88 3.82
CA ASP A 158 -21.48 14.30 3.82
C ASP A 158 -20.28 15.23 4.10
N SER A 159 -19.09 14.68 4.31
CA SER A 159 -17.93 15.50 4.66
C SER A 159 -17.43 16.38 3.51
N PRO A 160 -16.69 17.45 3.83
CA PRO A 160 -15.95 18.24 2.83
C PRO A 160 -15.02 17.39 1.96
N GLU A 161 -14.28 16.45 2.55
CA GLU A 161 -13.32 15.57 1.87
C GLU A 161 -14.01 14.68 0.84
N MET A 162 -15.13 14.05 1.20
CA MET A 162 -15.85 13.15 0.30
C MET A 162 -16.54 13.93 -0.83
N ARG A 163 -17.13 15.08 -0.50
CA ARG A 163 -17.70 16.00 -1.51
C ARG A 163 -16.61 16.54 -2.44
N PHE A 164 -15.41 16.80 -1.93
CA PHE A 164 -14.27 17.23 -2.72
C PHE A 164 -13.77 16.13 -3.65
N PHE A 165 -13.61 14.90 -3.16
CA PHE A 165 -13.34 13.72 -3.97
C PHE A 165 -14.35 13.60 -5.12
N ALA A 166 -15.64 13.57 -4.79
CA ALA A 166 -16.73 13.42 -5.74
C ALA A 166 -16.74 14.55 -6.80
N SER A 167 -16.50 15.80 -6.37
CA SER A 167 -16.42 16.95 -7.28
C SER A 167 -15.27 16.87 -8.28
N ASN A 168 -14.17 16.22 -7.91
CA ASN A 168 -12.98 16.04 -8.74
C ASN A 168 -12.95 14.70 -9.49
N PHE A 169 -13.95 13.84 -9.27
CA PHE A 169 -14.10 12.58 -9.99
C PHE A 169 -14.63 12.83 -11.41
N GLN A 170 -13.94 12.30 -12.42
CA GLN A 170 -14.25 12.51 -13.84
C GLN A 170 -14.50 11.19 -14.56
N PRO A 171 -15.25 11.18 -15.69
CA PRO A 171 -15.34 10.02 -16.56
C PRO A 171 -13.94 9.49 -16.94
N GLY A 172 -13.75 8.18 -16.86
CA GLY A 172 -12.46 7.51 -17.08
C GLY A 172 -11.59 7.37 -15.83
N ASP A 173 -11.93 8.02 -14.72
CA ASP A 173 -11.31 7.70 -13.42
C ASP A 173 -11.82 6.34 -12.92
N ARG A 174 -10.95 5.61 -12.21
CA ARG A 174 -11.26 4.31 -11.60
C ARG A 174 -11.18 4.35 -10.08
N ILE A 175 -11.90 3.46 -9.42
CA ILE A 175 -11.93 3.32 -7.96
C ILE A 175 -11.41 1.94 -7.59
N PHE A 176 -10.56 1.84 -6.57
CA PHE A 176 -10.15 0.57 -6.00
C PHE A 176 -10.24 0.61 -4.48
N PHE A 177 -10.95 -0.35 -3.89
CA PHE A 177 -11.07 -0.50 -2.44
C PHE A 177 -10.10 -1.54 -1.92
N VAL A 178 -9.47 -1.27 -0.77
CA VAL A 178 -8.69 -2.26 -0.03
C VAL A 178 -9.18 -2.31 1.40
N SER A 179 -9.68 -3.46 1.83
CA SER A 179 -10.24 -3.64 3.17
C SER A 179 -10.01 -5.06 3.69
N SER A 180 -9.94 -5.22 5.01
CA SER A 180 -10.07 -6.53 5.64
C SER A 180 -11.52 -6.80 6.03
N ILE A 181 -11.98 -8.03 5.81
CA ILE A 181 -13.37 -8.44 6.10
C ILE A 181 -13.62 -8.81 7.56
N PHE A 182 -12.54 -8.98 8.34
CA PHE A 182 -12.58 -9.38 9.74
C PHE A 182 -12.31 -8.23 10.72
N GLY A 183 -11.90 -7.07 10.20
CA GLY A 183 -11.73 -5.83 10.98
C GLY A 183 -13.01 -5.00 11.02
N GLY A 184 -13.15 -4.13 12.02
CA GLY A 184 -14.36 -3.31 12.21
C GLY A 184 -14.52 -2.21 11.15
N THR A 185 -13.45 -1.46 10.88
CA THR A 185 -13.44 -0.36 9.89
C THR A 185 -13.54 -0.86 8.46
N GLY A 186 -12.74 -1.89 8.11
CA GLY A 186 -12.71 -2.47 6.77
C GLY A 186 -14.06 -3.07 6.37
N ALA A 187 -14.59 -3.96 7.21
CA ALA A 187 -15.83 -4.70 6.93
C ALA A 187 -17.08 -3.80 6.80
N ALA A 188 -17.12 -2.70 7.55
CA ALA A 188 -18.23 -1.74 7.45
C ALA A 188 -18.02 -0.71 6.34
N GLY A 189 -16.79 -0.20 6.18
CA GLY A 189 -16.52 0.96 5.33
C GLY A 189 -16.61 0.68 3.85
N PHE A 190 -16.06 -0.44 3.39
CA PHE A 190 -16.08 -0.78 1.97
C PHE A 190 -17.50 -0.84 1.38
N PRO A 191 -18.41 -1.71 1.87
CA PRO A 191 -19.74 -1.82 1.26
C PRO A 191 -20.54 -0.53 1.40
N LEU A 192 -20.30 0.25 2.45
CA LEU A 192 -20.99 1.52 2.67
C LEU A 192 -20.57 2.60 1.68
N LEU A 193 -19.26 2.76 1.45
CA LEU A 193 -18.74 3.70 0.45
C LEU A 193 -19.20 3.29 -0.95
N LEU A 194 -19.09 2.01 -1.28
CA LEU A 194 -19.58 1.47 -2.54
C LEU A 194 -21.06 1.79 -2.75
N LYS A 195 -21.91 1.48 -1.77
CA LYS A 195 -23.35 1.77 -1.83
C LYS A 195 -23.62 3.25 -2.14
N ASN A 196 -22.89 4.16 -1.48
CA ASN A 196 -23.09 5.60 -1.68
C ASN A 196 -22.55 6.11 -3.03
N PHE A 197 -21.48 5.50 -3.56
CA PHE A 197 -20.96 5.85 -4.89
C PHE A 197 -21.85 5.28 -6.01
N LYS A 198 -22.52 4.17 -5.75
CA LYS A 198 -23.42 3.49 -6.68
C LYS A 198 -24.89 3.87 -6.50
N ASP A 199 -25.28 4.65 -5.50
CA ASP A 199 -26.66 5.15 -5.40
C ASP A 199 -26.87 6.35 -6.34
N SER A 200 -27.71 6.17 -7.35
CA SER A 200 -28.14 7.25 -8.26
C SER A 200 -28.79 8.46 -7.57
N ARG A 201 -29.24 8.31 -6.32
CA ARG A 201 -29.87 9.36 -5.51
C ARG A 201 -28.90 9.97 -4.50
N THR A 202 -27.61 9.63 -4.56
CA THR A 202 -26.60 10.18 -3.67
C THR A 202 -26.56 11.71 -3.74
N SER A 203 -26.27 12.36 -2.60
CA SER A 203 -26.09 13.82 -2.53
C SER A 203 -24.69 14.26 -2.98
N LEU A 204 -23.84 13.30 -3.37
CA LEU A 204 -22.50 13.54 -3.86
C LEU A 204 -22.51 14.19 -5.26
N PRO A 205 -21.64 15.18 -5.50
CA PRO A 205 -21.39 15.71 -6.83
C PRO A 205 -20.98 14.62 -7.83
N ASN A 206 -21.20 14.87 -9.13
CA ASN A 206 -20.85 13.94 -10.22
C ASN A 206 -21.39 12.50 -10.02
N ALA A 207 -22.56 12.35 -9.40
CA ALA A 207 -23.20 11.07 -9.11
C ALA A 207 -23.29 10.12 -10.32
N ALA A 208 -23.56 10.65 -11.52
CA ALA A 208 -23.61 9.84 -12.74
C ALA A 208 -22.26 9.19 -13.08
N SER A 209 -21.15 9.92 -12.93
CA SER A 209 -19.81 9.41 -13.15
C SER A 209 -19.40 8.41 -12.08
N LEU A 210 -19.71 8.68 -10.80
CA LEU A 210 -19.44 7.76 -9.69
C LEU A 210 -20.21 6.43 -9.83
N ASN A 211 -21.49 6.52 -10.20
CA ASN A 211 -22.36 5.37 -10.39
C ASN A 211 -21.81 4.41 -11.46
N THR A 212 -21.29 4.96 -12.55
CA THR A 212 -20.74 4.20 -13.69
C THR A 212 -19.24 3.92 -13.60
N ALA A 213 -18.56 4.40 -12.56
CA ALA A 213 -17.12 4.23 -12.37
C ALA A 213 -16.71 2.75 -12.33
N LEU A 214 -15.68 2.38 -13.09
CA LEU A 214 -15.07 1.06 -12.96
C LEU A 214 -14.44 0.92 -11.57
N THR A 215 -14.86 -0.12 -10.85
CA THR A 215 -14.58 -0.29 -9.43
C THR A 215 -13.99 -1.67 -9.18
N GLY A 216 -12.80 -1.73 -8.58
CA GLY A 216 -12.18 -2.94 -8.08
C GLY A 216 -12.18 -3.01 -6.55
N ALA A 217 -12.06 -4.19 -5.97
CA ALA A 217 -11.96 -4.36 -4.53
C ALA A 217 -11.08 -5.54 -4.11
N MET A 218 -10.12 -5.30 -3.23
CA MET A 218 -9.37 -6.32 -2.48
C MET A 218 -10.00 -6.52 -1.10
N VAL A 219 -10.54 -7.71 -0.89
CA VAL A 219 -11.15 -8.17 0.36
C VAL A 219 -10.20 -9.16 1.04
N VAL A 220 -9.46 -8.67 2.03
CA VAL A 220 -8.48 -9.47 2.77
C VAL A 220 -9.19 -10.28 3.86
N LEU A 221 -9.15 -11.60 3.73
CA LEU A 221 -9.58 -12.60 4.68
C LEU A 221 -8.61 -12.67 5.88
N PRO A 222 -9.01 -13.24 7.03
CA PRO A 222 -8.10 -13.43 8.16
C PRO A 222 -6.78 -14.08 7.73
N TYR A 223 -5.66 -13.49 8.15
CA TYR A 223 -4.30 -13.97 7.81
C TYR A 223 -3.30 -13.88 8.98
N PHE A 224 -3.75 -13.38 10.14
CA PHE A 224 -2.95 -13.31 11.35
C PHE A 224 -3.84 -13.51 12.57
N SER A 225 -3.21 -13.88 13.69
CA SER A 225 -3.83 -13.99 15.00
C SER A 225 -3.18 -13.00 15.99
N LEU A 226 -3.82 -12.74 17.12
CA LEU A 226 -3.32 -11.84 18.16
C LEU A 226 -3.20 -12.57 19.50
N GLU A 227 -2.15 -12.24 20.25
CA GLU A 227 -1.92 -12.77 21.59
C GLU A 227 -3.15 -12.54 22.49
N GLN A 228 -3.49 -13.54 23.28
CA GLN A 228 -4.62 -13.48 24.20
C GLN A 228 -4.14 -13.04 25.58
N PRO A 229 -4.93 -12.25 26.33
CA PRO A 229 -4.58 -11.95 27.70
C PRO A 229 -4.49 -13.23 28.54
N ALA A 230 -3.65 -13.22 29.57
CA ALA A 230 -3.59 -14.33 30.52
C ALA A 230 -4.96 -14.52 31.19
N ALA A 231 -5.30 -15.77 31.50
CA ALA A 231 -6.59 -16.10 32.12
C ALA A 231 -6.83 -15.28 33.40
N GLY A 232 -7.98 -14.59 33.48
CA GLY A 232 -8.36 -13.76 34.62
C GLY A 232 -7.80 -12.34 34.62
N VAL A 233 -7.08 -11.92 33.57
CA VAL A 233 -6.65 -10.53 33.38
C VAL A 233 -7.70 -9.78 32.56
N GLU A 234 -8.34 -8.78 33.15
CA GLU A 234 -9.08 -7.78 32.38
C GLU A 234 -8.08 -6.87 31.66
N ALA A 235 -8.02 -6.99 30.34
CA ALA A 235 -7.23 -6.15 29.47
C ALA A 235 -8.12 -5.62 28.34
N ASP A 236 -7.77 -4.45 27.82
CA ASP A 236 -8.32 -3.97 26.55
C ASP A 236 -7.57 -4.70 25.42
N PHE A 237 -8.25 -5.59 24.68
CA PHE A 237 -7.62 -6.43 23.65
C PHE A 237 -8.58 -6.72 22.49
N ILE A 238 -8.02 -7.05 21.32
CA ILE A 238 -8.80 -7.52 20.19
C ILE A 238 -8.84 -9.06 20.22
N ASP A 239 -10.04 -9.64 20.34
CA ASP A 239 -10.19 -11.10 20.29
C ASP A 239 -10.14 -11.63 18.85
N SER A 240 -8.93 -12.03 18.43
CA SER A 240 -8.69 -12.63 17.11
C SER A 240 -9.37 -13.99 16.89
N ASN A 241 -9.83 -14.69 17.94
CA ASN A 241 -10.56 -15.95 17.78
C ASN A 241 -11.91 -15.74 17.05
N THR A 242 -12.45 -14.53 17.14
CA THR A 242 -13.70 -14.15 16.47
C THR A 242 -13.52 -13.78 15.00
N PHE A 243 -12.28 -13.62 14.50
CA PHE A 243 -12.04 -13.13 13.13
C PHE A 243 -12.70 -14.00 12.06
N THR A 244 -12.64 -15.33 12.20
CA THR A 244 -13.27 -16.25 11.23
C THR A 244 -14.78 -16.12 11.25
N THR A 245 -15.40 -16.01 12.42
CA THR A 245 -16.86 -15.84 12.54
C THR A 245 -17.30 -14.49 11.96
N LYS A 246 -16.59 -13.40 12.30
CA LYS A 246 -16.85 -12.07 11.75
C LYS A 246 -16.70 -12.04 10.23
N ALA A 247 -15.69 -12.72 9.68
CA ALA A 247 -15.52 -12.84 8.25
C ALA A 247 -16.71 -13.55 7.58
N LYS A 248 -17.23 -14.63 8.17
CA LYS A 248 -18.43 -15.34 7.66
C LYS A 248 -19.68 -14.45 7.66
N ASP A 249 -19.88 -13.70 8.74
CA ASP A 249 -21.03 -12.79 8.86
C ASP A 249 -20.94 -11.66 7.82
N ALA A 250 -19.76 -11.06 7.67
CA ALA A 250 -19.52 -10.02 6.69
C ALA A 250 -19.62 -10.53 5.24
N LEU A 251 -19.11 -11.73 4.93
CA LEU A 251 -19.28 -12.36 3.61
C LEU A 251 -20.77 -12.58 3.27
N SER A 252 -21.57 -12.99 4.24
CA SER A 252 -23.02 -13.17 4.07
C SER A 252 -23.71 -11.85 3.74
N TYR A 253 -23.25 -10.74 4.33
CA TYR A 253 -23.69 -9.40 3.95
C TYR A 253 -23.19 -9.02 2.55
N TYR A 254 -21.90 -9.20 2.25
CA TYR A 254 -21.27 -8.80 1.00
C TYR A 254 -21.92 -9.47 -0.22
N GLN A 255 -22.31 -10.75 -0.09
CA GLN A 255 -22.98 -11.52 -1.13
C GLN A 255 -24.16 -10.78 -1.79
N ASN A 256 -24.86 -9.92 -1.04
CA ASN A 256 -26.03 -9.19 -1.55
C ASN A 256 -25.83 -7.67 -1.67
N HIS A 257 -24.66 -7.15 -1.29
CA HIS A 257 -24.43 -5.71 -1.11
C HIS A 257 -23.19 -5.16 -1.83
N LEU A 258 -22.52 -5.96 -2.67
CA LEU A 258 -21.39 -5.52 -3.49
C LEU A 258 -21.77 -5.20 -4.95
N ASN A 259 -23.05 -4.98 -5.25
CA ASN A 259 -23.51 -4.66 -6.61
C ASN A 259 -22.75 -3.43 -7.17
N GLY A 260 -22.22 -3.57 -8.38
CA GLY A 260 -21.50 -2.48 -9.07
C GLY A 260 -20.00 -2.47 -8.84
N VAL A 261 -19.43 -3.53 -8.24
CA VAL A 261 -17.99 -3.79 -8.31
C VAL A 261 -17.71 -4.64 -9.54
N ASN A 262 -16.75 -4.21 -10.36
CA ASN A 262 -16.39 -4.88 -11.61
C ASN A 262 -15.44 -6.06 -11.38
N ALA A 263 -14.51 -5.93 -10.43
CA ALA A 263 -13.58 -7.01 -10.08
C ALA A 263 -13.36 -7.08 -8.56
N VAL A 264 -13.63 -8.25 -7.97
CA VAL A 264 -13.44 -8.52 -6.53
C VAL A 264 -12.34 -9.56 -6.37
N TYR A 265 -11.42 -9.29 -5.48
CA TYR A 265 -10.28 -10.16 -5.17
C TYR A 265 -10.36 -10.58 -3.72
N TYR A 266 -10.18 -11.87 -3.45
CA TYR A 266 -10.07 -12.41 -2.10
C TYR A 266 -8.66 -12.91 -1.85
N MET A 267 -8.09 -12.49 -0.71
CA MET A 267 -6.76 -12.91 -0.28
C MET A 267 -6.77 -13.29 1.19
N GLY A 268 -6.26 -14.48 1.51
CA GLY A 268 -6.11 -14.95 2.89
C GLY A 268 -4.91 -15.87 3.03
N ASP A 269 -4.57 -16.20 4.27
CA ASP A 269 -3.60 -17.25 4.58
C ASP A 269 -3.94 -17.85 5.94
N THR A 270 -3.32 -18.96 6.29
CA THR A 270 -3.46 -19.53 7.63
C THR A 270 -2.74 -18.64 8.63
N PRO A 271 -3.39 -18.20 9.72
CA PRO A 271 -2.72 -17.41 10.75
C PRO A 271 -1.54 -18.17 11.39
N ASP A 272 -0.36 -17.54 11.36
CA ASP A 272 0.86 -18.03 12.00
C ASP A 272 0.89 -17.73 13.52
N LYS A 273 2.10 -17.61 14.09
CA LYS A 273 2.38 -17.10 15.44
C LYS A 273 1.57 -15.82 15.72
N PRO A 274 0.84 -15.76 16.85
CA PRO A 274 0.11 -14.56 17.25
C PRO A 274 1.02 -13.33 17.35
N LEU A 275 0.52 -12.21 16.86
CA LEU A 275 1.15 -10.90 17.01
C LEU A 275 0.82 -10.31 18.38
N GLU A 276 1.67 -9.40 18.86
CA GLU A 276 1.37 -8.62 20.06
C GLU A 276 0.03 -7.90 19.89
N ASN A 277 -0.84 -8.05 20.88
CA ASN A 277 -2.18 -7.49 20.85
C ASN A 277 -2.17 -6.01 21.23
N ASN A 278 -1.90 -5.16 20.23
CA ASN A 278 -1.99 -3.72 20.35
C ASN A 278 -3.36 -3.27 19.78
N PRO A 279 -4.36 -2.93 20.61
CA PRO A 279 -5.73 -2.65 20.15
C PRO A 279 -5.88 -1.34 19.35
N GLY A 280 -4.79 -0.60 19.12
CA GLY A 280 -4.74 0.65 18.37
C GLY A 280 -3.51 1.48 18.70
N ARG A 281 -3.51 2.73 18.23
CA ARG A 281 -2.56 3.80 18.53
C ARG A 281 -1.13 3.51 18.05
N ALA A 282 -0.18 4.29 18.58
CA ALA A 282 1.19 4.32 18.09
C ALA A 282 1.95 2.99 18.27
N SER A 283 1.50 2.11 19.18
CA SER A 283 2.11 0.80 19.39
C SER A 283 1.65 -0.25 18.38
N GLN A 284 0.54 -0.03 17.67
CA GLN A 284 0.11 -0.92 16.60
C GLN A 284 1.02 -0.75 15.37
N LYS A 285 2.12 -1.50 15.36
CA LYS A 285 3.13 -1.55 14.30
C LYS A 285 3.38 -3.00 13.91
N ASN A 286 2.52 -3.55 13.07
CA ASN A 286 2.66 -4.92 12.63
C ASN A 286 3.79 -5.03 11.59
N ASP A 287 4.57 -6.10 11.68
CA ASP A 287 5.50 -6.47 10.60
C ASP A 287 4.69 -6.70 9.31
N ALA A 288 5.19 -6.19 8.18
CA ALA A 288 4.65 -6.45 6.85
C ALA A 288 4.46 -7.95 6.58
N HIS A 289 3.39 -8.29 5.86
CA HIS A 289 3.00 -9.68 5.57
C HIS A 289 2.98 -9.98 4.07
N LEU A 290 3.28 -11.22 3.67
CA LEU A 290 3.21 -11.64 2.26
C LEU A 290 1.82 -11.40 1.66
N VAL A 291 0.75 -11.70 2.41
CA VAL A 291 -0.64 -11.37 2.05
C VAL A 291 -0.82 -9.90 1.66
N GLU A 292 -0.14 -8.96 2.32
CA GLU A 292 -0.27 -7.53 2.01
C GLU A 292 0.46 -7.15 0.72
N LEU A 293 1.61 -7.78 0.46
CA LEU A 293 2.33 -7.66 -0.82
C LEU A 293 1.50 -8.23 -1.97
N LEU A 294 0.99 -9.45 -1.83
CA LEU A 294 0.16 -10.09 -2.86
C LEU A 294 -1.16 -9.34 -3.05
N SER A 295 -1.75 -8.78 -1.98
CA SER A 295 -2.95 -7.95 -2.06
C SER A 295 -2.74 -6.68 -2.86
N ALA A 296 -1.54 -6.08 -2.82
CA ALA A 296 -1.21 -4.90 -3.61
C ALA A 296 -1.18 -5.22 -5.12
N LEU A 297 -0.90 -6.46 -5.51
CA LEU A 297 -0.89 -6.89 -6.91
C LEU A 297 -2.28 -6.90 -7.55
N ALA A 298 -3.34 -7.05 -6.76
CA ALA A 298 -4.71 -6.93 -7.28
C ALA A 298 -5.01 -5.52 -7.82
N ILE A 299 -4.35 -4.50 -7.27
CA ILE A 299 -4.45 -3.13 -7.81
C ILE A 299 -3.76 -3.05 -9.18
N VAL A 300 -2.62 -3.72 -9.32
CA VAL A 300 -1.89 -3.80 -10.60
C VAL A 300 -2.75 -4.52 -11.64
N ASP A 301 -3.22 -5.73 -11.31
CA ASP A 301 -4.05 -6.58 -12.15
C ASP A 301 -5.33 -5.86 -12.61
N PHE A 302 -6.08 -5.26 -11.67
CA PHE A 302 -7.29 -4.50 -11.99
C PHE A 302 -7.04 -3.38 -12.99
N MET A 303 -5.88 -2.71 -12.87
CA MET A 303 -5.53 -1.60 -13.74
C MET A 303 -5.07 -2.04 -15.12
N ASP A 304 -4.74 -3.31 -15.35
CA ASP A 304 -4.40 -3.80 -16.69
C ASP A 304 -5.61 -4.08 -17.55
N TYR A 305 -6.76 -4.41 -16.95
CA TYR A 305 -7.98 -4.61 -17.73
C TYR A 305 -8.37 -3.34 -18.48
N SER A 306 -8.78 -3.52 -19.72
CA SER A 306 -9.47 -2.50 -20.50
C SER A 306 -10.86 -2.20 -19.91
N ASP A 307 -11.43 -1.07 -20.32
CA ASP A 307 -12.78 -0.69 -19.87
C ASP A 307 -13.85 -1.69 -20.35
N ASP A 308 -13.66 -2.30 -21.53
CA ASP A 308 -14.56 -3.30 -22.10
C ASP A 308 -14.53 -4.63 -21.30
N GLU A 309 -13.35 -5.04 -20.83
CA GLU A 309 -13.20 -6.26 -20.02
C GLU A 309 -13.90 -6.12 -18.66
N LEU A 310 -13.81 -4.94 -18.02
CA LEU A 310 -14.43 -4.69 -16.71
C LEU A 310 -15.93 -4.37 -16.79
N SER A 311 -16.42 -3.79 -17.89
CA SER A 311 -17.83 -3.42 -18.03
C SER A 311 -18.73 -4.60 -18.39
N GLY A 312 -18.16 -5.70 -18.90
CA GLY A 312 -18.89 -6.84 -19.43
C GLY A 312 -19.49 -7.79 -18.37
N ASN A 313 -18.83 -8.01 -17.24
CA ASN A 313 -19.29 -8.88 -16.14
C ASN A 313 -18.58 -8.53 -14.82
N GLU A 314 -19.22 -8.82 -13.68
CA GLU A 314 -18.55 -8.83 -12.37
C GLU A 314 -17.62 -10.06 -12.30
N THR A 315 -16.34 -9.85 -12.04
CA THR A 315 -15.34 -10.93 -11.91
C THR A 315 -14.92 -11.12 -10.46
N PHE A 316 -14.66 -12.38 -10.10
CA PHE A 316 -14.18 -12.77 -8.78
C PHE A 316 -12.86 -13.51 -8.93
N HIS A 317 -11.85 -13.08 -8.19
CA HIS A 317 -10.49 -13.57 -8.28
C HIS A 317 -10.02 -14.11 -6.93
N GLU A 318 -9.29 -15.22 -6.99
CA GLU A 318 -8.52 -15.79 -5.89
C GLU A 318 -7.06 -15.89 -6.35
N TYR A 319 -6.13 -15.83 -5.41
CA TYR A 319 -4.70 -15.94 -5.70
C TYR A 319 -4.12 -17.18 -5.04
N GLY A 320 -3.26 -17.89 -5.77
CA GLY A 320 -2.56 -19.08 -5.28
C GLY A 320 -1.10 -19.09 -5.69
N LEU A 321 -0.25 -19.59 -4.79
CA LEU A 321 1.13 -19.92 -5.13
C LEU A 321 1.17 -21.21 -5.95
N ARG A 322 2.22 -21.38 -6.76
CA ARG A 322 2.44 -22.62 -7.52
C ARG A 322 2.65 -23.84 -6.60
N GLU A 323 3.27 -23.58 -5.44
CA GLU A 323 3.61 -24.60 -4.44
C GLU A 323 3.33 -24.02 -3.05
N ASP A 324 2.81 -24.87 -2.15
CA ASP A 324 2.61 -24.49 -0.76
C ASP A 324 3.93 -24.59 0.01
N VAL A 325 4.59 -23.44 0.16
CA VAL A 325 5.90 -23.32 0.80
C VAL A 325 5.91 -22.18 1.81
N SER A 326 6.64 -22.38 2.92
CA SER A 326 6.84 -21.35 3.94
C SER A 326 7.82 -20.26 3.50
N ASN A 327 8.79 -20.57 2.64
CA ASN A 327 9.77 -19.59 2.13
C ASN A 327 9.48 -19.27 0.67
N VAL A 328 8.66 -18.25 0.44
CA VAL A 328 8.20 -17.89 -0.90
C VAL A 328 9.29 -17.13 -1.65
N GLN A 329 9.55 -17.56 -2.88
CA GLN A 329 10.56 -16.99 -3.79
C GLN A 329 9.84 -16.64 -5.10
N PHE A 330 10.50 -15.92 -6.01
CA PHE A 330 9.88 -15.55 -7.29
C PHE A 330 9.43 -16.78 -8.11
N SER A 331 10.18 -17.88 -8.08
CA SER A 331 9.82 -19.15 -8.72
C SER A 331 8.48 -19.76 -8.25
N HIS A 332 8.09 -19.50 -7.01
CA HIS A 332 6.86 -20.00 -6.40
C HIS A 332 5.62 -19.15 -6.76
N LEU A 333 5.81 -17.94 -7.29
CA LEU A 333 4.73 -17.12 -7.84
C LEU A 333 4.29 -17.69 -9.19
N ASP A 334 3.04 -17.44 -9.59
CA ASP A 334 2.61 -17.72 -10.95
C ASP A 334 3.42 -16.92 -11.98
N SER A 335 3.41 -17.35 -13.26
CA SER A 335 4.27 -16.74 -14.29
C SER A 335 3.92 -15.28 -14.51
N GLU A 336 2.63 -14.95 -14.51
CA GLU A 336 2.19 -13.60 -14.78
C GLU A 336 2.65 -12.65 -13.68
N THR A 337 2.40 -13.02 -12.42
CA THR A 337 2.87 -12.23 -11.27
C THR A 337 4.39 -12.11 -11.25
N ARG A 338 5.10 -13.22 -11.47
CA ARG A 338 6.57 -13.22 -11.48
C ARG A 338 7.11 -12.27 -12.53
N ASP A 339 6.60 -12.35 -13.76
CA ASP A 339 7.07 -11.54 -14.88
C ASP A 339 6.75 -10.05 -14.66
N ARG A 340 5.66 -9.74 -13.95
CA ARG A 340 5.29 -8.37 -13.54
C ARG A 340 6.27 -7.74 -12.55
N ILE A 341 6.71 -8.49 -11.52
CA ILE A 341 7.40 -7.88 -10.37
C ILE A 341 8.86 -8.28 -10.20
N ALA A 342 9.28 -9.48 -10.61
CA ALA A 342 10.57 -10.03 -10.23
C ALA A 342 11.73 -9.19 -10.79
N LYS A 343 11.71 -8.88 -12.09
CA LYS A 343 12.75 -8.05 -12.72
C LYS A 343 12.86 -6.68 -12.04
N GLN A 344 11.73 -6.04 -11.73
CA GLN A 344 11.71 -4.70 -11.15
C GLN A 344 12.24 -4.70 -9.71
N LEU A 345 11.80 -5.65 -8.88
CA LEU A 345 12.28 -5.79 -7.50
C LEU A 345 13.77 -6.17 -7.44
N ILE A 346 14.26 -7.02 -8.34
CA ILE A 346 15.69 -7.36 -8.42
C ILE A 346 16.51 -6.12 -8.78
N ARG A 347 16.10 -5.37 -9.83
CA ARG A 347 16.78 -4.13 -10.24
C ARG A 347 16.83 -3.12 -9.09
N PHE A 348 15.70 -2.90 -8.42
CA PHE A 348 15.62 -1.98 -7.31
C PHE A 348 16.45 -2.42 -6.10
N HIS A 349 16.50 -3.73 -5.82
CA HIS A 349 17.35 -4.27 -4.76
C HIS A 349 18.85 -4.13 -5.08
N TYR A 350 19.26 -4.34 -6.33
CA TYR A 350 20.64 -4.09 -6.76
C TYR A 350 21.01 -2.61 -6.66
N PHE A 351 20.11 -1.72 -7.08
CA PHE A 351 20.26 -0.28 -6.90
C PHE A 351 20.44 0.07 -5.42
N GLU A 352 19.49 -0.33 -4.58
CA GLU A 352 19.50 -0.03 -3.15
C GLU A 352 20.80 -0.51 -2.51
N ARG A 353 21.17 -1.78 -2.74
CA ARG A 353 22.38 -2.35 -2.18
C ARG A 353 23.62 -1.58 -2.60
N TYR A 354 23.78 -1.34 -3.90
CA TYR A 354 24.96 -0.65 -4.40
C TYR A 354 25.03 0.78 -3.87
N TYR A 355 23.89 1.48 -3.87
CA TYR A 355 23.75 2.84 -3.39
C TYR A 355 24.13 2.96 -1.91
N THR A 356 23.71 2.02 -1.06
CA THR A 356 23.96 2.07 0.39
C THR A 356 25.35 1.57 0.79
N THR A 357 25.99 0.69 0.01
CA THR A 357 27.28 0.09 0.40
C THR A 357 28.50 0.61 -0.36
N HIS A 358 28.37 0.93 -1.65
CA HIS A 358 29.52 1.20 -2.53
C HIS A 358 29.60 2.65 -3.00
N LEU A 359 28.47 3.35 -3.12
CA LEU A 359 28.41 4.74 -3.59
C LEU A 359 29.40 5.71 -2.90
N PRO A 360 29.63 5.63 -1.57
CA PRO A 360 30.61 6.51 -0.92
C PRO A 360 32.04 6.36 -1.46
N GLY A 361 32.40 5.16 -1.96
CA GLY A 361 33.71 4.87 -2.55
C GLY A 361 33.87 5.34 -3.99
N ASP A 362 32.78 5.69 -4.67
CA ASP A 362 32.77 5.97 -6.11
C ASP A 362 33.03 7.44 -6.47
N ALA A 363 33.52 8.25 -5.52
CA ALA A 363 33.79 9.68 -5.71
C ALA A 363 34.64 10.01 -6.96
N GLN A 364 35.49 9.07 -7.40
CA GLN A 364 36.36 9.25 -8.57
C GLN A 364 35.83 8.63 -9.87
N ALA A 365 34.72 7.88 -9.82
CA ALA A 365 34.10 7.28 -10.98
C ALA A 365 33.52 8.35 -11.94
N ALA A 366 33.48 8.05 -13.24
CA ALA A 366 33.09 9.02 -14.26
C ALA A 366 31.63 9.46 -14.10
N TYR A 367 30.72 8.51 -13.83
CA TYR A 367 29.30 8.81 -13.62
C TYR A 367 29.08 9.75 -12.42
N ALA A 368 29.84 9.54 -11.33
CA ALA A 368 29.73 10.34 -10.12
C ALA A 368 30.34 11.74 -10.30
N LYS A 369 31.50 11.84 -10.99
CA LYS A 369 32.15 13.12 -11.31
C LYS A 369 31.34 13.98 -12.26
N GLY A 370 30.70 13.37 -13.26
CA GLY A 370 29.96 14.07 -14.32
C GLY A 370 28.88 15.01 -13.79
N VAL A 371 28.35 14.74 -12.59
CA VAL A 371 27.26 15.51 -11.96
C VAL A 371 27.60 16.03 -10.56
N ASP A 372 28.88 16.01 -10.16
CA ASP A 372 29.33 16.30 -8.78
C ASP A 372 28.46 15.59 -7.72
N LEU A 373 28.28 14.27 -7.89
CA LEU A 373 27.39 13.48 -7.04
C LEU A 373 27.75 13.59 -5.55
N GLN A 374 29.04 13.70 -5.22
CA GLN A 374 29.47 13.87 -3.83
C GLN A 374 29.07 15.22 -3.24
N GLY A 375 29.10 16.30 -4.03
CA GLY A 375 28.53 17.59 -3.65
C GLY A 375 27.01 17.49 -3.47
N ALA A 376 26.33 16.87 -4.43
CA ALA A 376 24.87 16.70 -4.41
C ALA A 376 24.39 15.88 -3.20
N LEU A 377 25.02 14.74 -2.90
CA LEU A 377 24.70 13.91 -1.72
C LEU A 377 24.78 14.68 -0.39
N ARG A 378 25.68 15.66 -0.28
CA ARG A 378 25.84 16.49 0.92
C ARG A 378 24.82 17.62 0.99
N ASN A 379 24.49 18.21 -0.16
CA ASN A 379 23.81 19.51 -0.21
C ASN A 379 22.34 19.43 -0.64
N GLU A 380 21.96 18.44 -1.44
CA GLU A 380 20.62 18.33 -2.00
C GLU A 380 19.70 17.52 -1.07
N PRO A 381 18.58 18.09 -0.58
CA PRO A 381 17.66 17.41 0.33
C PRO A 381 17.07 16.11 -0.22
N VAL A 382 16.90 16.00 -1.54
CA VAL A 382 16.28 14.83 -2.17
C VAL A 382 17.08 13.54 -1.95
N PHE A 383 18.41 13.59 -1.88
CA PHE A 383 19.21 12.41 -1.54
C PHE A 383 19.01 11.97 -0.09
N ARG A 384 18.66 12.88 0.83
CA ARG A 384 18.26 12.53 2.19
C ARG A 384 16.89 11.87 2.22
N GLU A 385 15.94 12.33 1.41
CA GLU A 385 14.64 11.67 1.23
C GLU A 385 14.81 10.27 0.63
N LEU A 386 15.65 10.10 -0.39
CA LEU A 386 15.99 8.78 -0.94
C LEU A 386 16.62 7.87 0.12
N ASN A 387 17.60 8.36 0.89
CA ASN A 387 18.19 7.60 1.99
C ASN A 387 17.15 7.20 3.04
N LYS A 388 16.22 8.11 3.38
CA LYS A 388 15.10 7.86 4.29
C LYS A 388 14.20 6.76 3.71
N PHE A 389 13.84 6.83 2.43
CA PHE A 389 13.04 5.80 1.75
C PHE A 389 13.72 4.42 1.80
N LEU A 390 15.02 4.35 1.57
CA LEU A 390 15.73 3.07 1.50
C LEU A 390 15.98 2.47 2.88
N THR A 391 16.38 3.27 3.86
CA THR A 391 17.02 2.78 5.10
C THR A 391 16.27 3.09 6.39
N ASN A 392 15.18 3.87 6.36
CA ASN A 392 14.45 4.20 7.58
C ASN A 392 13.92 2.91 8.25
N PRO A 393 14.20 2.70 9.55
CA PRO A 393 13.88 1.44 10.24
C PRO A 393 12.39 1.21 10.45
N GLU A 394 11.56 2.25 10.36
CA GLU A 394 10.12 2.14 10.60
C GLU A 394 9.37 1.83 9.31
N PHE A 395 9.71 2.47 8.19
CA PHE A 395 8.90 2.36 6.97
C PHE A 395 9.71 2.09 5.69
N GLY A 396 11.04 2.21 5.75
CA GLY A 396 11.88 2.15 4.57
C GLY A 396 11.93 0.78 3.90
N TYR A 397 12.44 0.73 2.68
CA TYR A 397 12.51 -0.49 1.86
C TYR A 397 13.22 -1.65 2.57
N GLN A 398 14.36 -1.39 3.21
CA GLN A 398 15.07 -2.42 3.99
C GLN A 398 14.26 -2.95 5.16
N ALA A 399 13.51 -2.07 5.86
CA ALA A 399 12.66 -2.47 6.98
C ALA A 399 11.50 -3.33 6.47
N TRP A 400 10.83 -2.91 5.40
CA TRP A 400 9.75 -3.66 4.77
C TRP A 400 10.17 -5.08 4.34
N LEU A 401 11.30 -5.22 3.64
CA LEU A 401 11.83 -6.54 3.27
C LEU A 401 12.17 -7.40 4.50
N ARG A 402 12.78 -6.80 5.53
CA ARG A 402 13.11 -7.51 6.77
C ARG A 402 11.87 -7.98 7.51
N GLU A 403 10.81 -7.19 7.52
CA GLU A 403 9.54 -7.57 8.13
C GLU A 403 8.88 -8.74 7.39
N LEU A 404 8.89 -8.69 6.05
CA LEU A 404 8.41 -9.79 5.20
C LEU A 404 9.19 -11.11 5.39
N SER A 405 10.41 -11.05 5.94
CA SER A 405 11.24 -12.22 6.21
C SER A 405 11.14 -12.77 7.64
N ARG A 406 10.25 -12.23 8.50
CA ARG A 406 10.13 -12.63 9.92
C ARG A 406 8.94 -13.54 10.24
N LYS A 407 8.00 -13.68 9.32
CA LYS A 407 6.79 -14.52 9.48
C LYS A 407 7.10 -16.00 9.25
N GLU A 408 6.16 -16.89 9.51
CA GLU A 408 6.36 -18.30 9.18
C GLU A 408 6.26 -18.48 7.66
N ARG A 409 5.24 -17.87 7.03
CA ARG A 409 5.23 -17.67 5.58
C ARG A 409 5.97 -16.39 5.19
N THR A 410 7.24 -16.54 4.81
CA THR A 410 8.12 -15.43 4.43
C THR A 410 8.10 -15.13 2.94
N PHE A 411 8.33 -13.87 2.59
CA PHE A 411 8.86 -13.51 1.27
C PHE A 411 10.39 -13.50 1.33
N ALA A 412 11.01 -14.51 0.74
CA ALA A 412 12.45 -14.77 0.76
C ALA A 412 13.05 -14.77 -0.65
N ALA A 413 12.46 -14.04 -1.61
CA ALA A 413 12.94 -13.98 -2.98
C ALA A 413 14.27 -13.22 -3.15
N LEU A 414 14.58 -12.33 -2.20
CA LEU A 414 15.79 -11.51 -2.16
C LEU A 414 16.57 -11.77 -0.87
N ASN A 415 17.86 -12.06 -0.98
CA ASN A 415 18.73 -12.34 0.17
C ASN A 415 19.22 -11.05 0.85
N LEU A 416 18.52 -10.65 1.92
CA LEU A 416 18.69 -9.34 2.58
C LEU A 416 20.06 -9.11 3.23
N ASN A 417 20.75 -10.17 3.63
CA ASN A 417 22.06 -10.07 4.28
C ASN A 417 23.21 -10.36 3.31
N GLU A 418 22.91 -10.69 2.06
CA GLU A 418 23.93 -10.97 1.05
C GLU A 418 24.55 -9.66 0.53
N THR A 419 25.85 -9.70 0.29
CA THR A 419 26.65 -8.60 -0.26
C THR A 419 27.23 -8.94 -1.63
N ASP A 420 27.27 -10.22 -1.98
CA ASP A 420 27.59 -10.69 -3.32
C ASP A 420 26.36 -10.61 -4.23
N PHE A 421 26.37 -9.67 -5.19
CA PHE A 421 25.29 -9.48 -6.16
C PHE A 421 24.94 -10.77 -6.93
N ASN A 422 25.90 -11.69 -7.09
CA ASN A 422 25.70 -12.98 -7.77
C ASN A 422 24.78 -13.94 -7.00
N ARG A 423 24.49 -13.66 -5.72
CA ARG A 423 23.75 -14.54 -4.81
C ARG A 423 22.55 -13.85 -4.16
N MET A 424 22.26 -12.60 -4.54
CA MET A 424 21.18 -11.82 -3.93
C MET A 424 19.77 -12.29 -4.33
N VAL A 425 19.63 -13.05 -5.41
CA VAL A 425 18.34 -13.57 -5.87
C VAL A 425 18.25 -15.05 -5.52
N SER A 426 17.27 -15.42 -4.70
CA SER A 426 17.24 -16.73 -4.03
C SER A 426 17.09 -17.91 -4.98
N ASP A 427 16.28 -17.74 -6.03
CA ASP A 427 16.00 -18.76 -7.04
C ASP A 427 16.94 -18.66 -8.27
N LYS A 428 17.86 -17.69 -8.29
CA LYS A 428 18.78 -17.47 -9.42
C LYS A 428 20.13 -16.95 -8.97
N GLN A 429 21.15 -17.81 -9.07
CA GLN A 429 22.55 -17.42 -8.84
C GLN A 429 23.32 -17.29 -10.16
N ILE A 430 24.31 -16.41 -10.18
CA ILE A 430 25.22 -16.26 -11.32
C ILE A 430 26.40 -17.22 -11.14
N GLU A 431 26.57 -18.15 -12.08
CA GLU A 431 27.74 -19.02 -12.11
C GLU A 431 29.00 -18.20 -12.38
N THR A 432 29.93 -18.22 -11.42
CA THR A 432 31.21 -17.51 -11.51
C THR A 432 32.35 -18.50 -11.77
N GLY A 433 33.37 -18.03 -12.48
CA GLY A 433 34.58 -18.78 -12.79
C GLY A 433 35.74 -17.84 -13.09
N PHE A 434 36.89 -18.40 -13.51
CA PHE A 434 38.11 -17.62 -13.73
C PHE A 434 37.93 -16.47 -14.76
N LEU A 435 37.11 -16.70 -15.80
CA LEU A 435 36.83 -15.72 -16.87
C LEU A 435 35.56 -14.90 -16.66
N ASN A 436 34.60 -15.40 -15.87
CA ASN A 436 33.33 -14.72 -15.61
C ASN A 436 33.14 -14.50 -14.10
N LYS A 437 33.36 -13.28 -13.64
CA LYS A 437 33.17 -12.91 -12.23
C LYS A 437 31.75 -12.42 -11.91
N GLY A 438 30.82 -12.52 -12.87
CA GLY A 438 29.44 -12.09 -12.72
C GLY A 438 29.32 -10.59 -12.42
N ILE A 439 28.52 -10.24 -11.42
CA ILE A 439 28.29 -8.86 -10.95
C ILE A 439 29.15 -8.63 -9.70
N HIS A 440 30.16 -7.77 -9.83
CA HIS A 440 30.97 -7.26 -8.73
C HIS A 440 31.06 -5.74 -8.82
N GLN A 441 31.57 -5.06 -7.79
CA GLN A 441 31.60 -3.59 -7.74
C GLN A 441 32.15 -2.95 -9.03
N GLY A 442 33.33 -3.36 -9.50
CA GLY A 442 33.90 -2.84 -10.74
C GLY A 442 33.06 -3.08 -12.02
N ALA A 443 32.33 -4.19 -12.10
CA ALA A 443 31.41 -4.44 -13.22
C ALA A 443 30.20 -3.50 -13.16
N PHE A 444 29.71 -3.23 -11.94
CA PHE A 444 28.62 -2.30 -11.70
C PHE A 444 29.04 -0.85 -12.05
N VAL A 445 30.19 -0.37 -11.55
CA VAL A 445 30.74 0.95 -11.90
C VAL A 445 30.90 1.11 -13.41
N LYS A 446 31.34 0.06 -14.10
CA LYS A 446 31.48 0.07 -15.56
C LYS A 446 30.13 0.33 -16.24
N GLU A 447 29.07 -0.36 -15.83
CA GLU A 447 27.74 -0.13 -16.40
C GLU A 447 27.16 1.24 -16.01
N LEU A 448 27.42 1.75 -14.80
CA LEU A 448 27.06 3.11 -14.40
C LEU A 448 27.75 4.17 -15.25
N ASN A 449 29.07 4.04 -15.48
CA ASN A 449 29.81 4.95 -16.35
C ASN A 449 29.23 4.92 -17.77
N ARG A 450 29.01 3.71 -18.31
CA ARG A 450 28.44 3.53 -19.66
C ARG A 450 27.03 4.11 -19.76
N ALA A 451 26.20 3.97 -18.72
CA ALA A 451 24.87 4.57 -18.69
C ALA A 451 24.94 6.10 -18.70
N SER A 452 25.84 6.68 -17.90
CA SER A 452 26.01 8.13 -17.77
C SER A 452 26.42 8.83 -19.08
N GLU A 453 27.12 8.14 -19.98
CA GLU A 453 27.49 8.69 -21.30
C GLU A 453 26.28 9.08 -22.16
N SER A 454 25.14 8.42 -21.96
CA SER A 454 23.88 8.67 -22.70
C SER A 454 22.91 9.61 -21.99
N ILE A 455 23.22 10.05 -20.78
CA ILE A 455 22.32 10.86 -19.95
C ILE A 455 22.69 12.33 -20.10
N SER A 456 21.75 13.13 -20.61
CA SER A 456 21.92 14.58 -20.82
C SER A 456 21.48 15.44 -19.63
N ASP A 457 20.83 14.84 -18.62
CA ASP A 457 20.32 15.56 -17.45
C ASP A 457 21.45 16.22 -16.66
N ARG A 458 21.30 17.52 -16.39
CA ARG A 458 22.26 18.28 -15.57
C ARG A 458 21.93 18.22 -14.08
N ASN A 459 20.73 17.76 -13.73
CA ASN A 459 20.33 17.56 -12.35
C ASN A 459 20.96 16.26 -11.82
N ALA A 460 21.74 16.36 -10.75
CA ALA A 460 22.51 15.24 -10.22
C ALA A 460 21.61 14.07 -9.76
N PHE A 461 20.47 14.38 -9.13
CA PHE A 461 19.52 13.36 -8.68
C PHE A 461 18.92 12.58 -9.86
N GLN A 462 18.37 13.29 -10.85
CA GLN A 462 17.76 12.68 -12.04
C GLN A 462 18.78 11.85 -12.83
N ALA A 463 19.97 12.40 -13.06
CA ALA A 463 21.03 11.71 -13.79
C ALA A 463 21.49 10.44 -13.05
N THR A 464 21.60 10.50 -11.72
CA THR A 464 22.01 9.36 -10.91
C THR A 464 20.97 8.25 -10.97
N ILE A 465 19.69 8.56 -10.75
CA ILE A 465 18.63 7.54 -10.80
C ILE A 465 18.52 6.90 -12.19
N LYS A 466 18.55 7.70 -13.27
CA LYS A 466 18.57 7.17 -14.64
C LYS A 466 19.79 6.28 -14.92
N ALA A 467 20.96 6.64 -14.41
CA ALA A 467 22.16 5.82 -14.57
C ALA A 467 22.02 4.48 -13.86
N PHE A 468 21.47 4.46 -12.64
CA PHE A 468 21.20 3.24 -11.90
C PHE A 468 20.13 2.36 -12.55
N GLU A 469 19.06 2.95 -13.06
CA GLU A 469 18.02 2.20 -13.79
C GLU A 469 18.59 1.49 -15.02
N ALA A 470 19.37 2.20 -15.83
CA ALA A 470 19.99 1.63 -17.03
C ALA A 470 21.08 0.60 -16.70
N ALA A 471 21.90 0.85 -15.67
CA ALA A 471 22.93 -0.08 -15.25
C ALA A 471 22.34 -1.37 -14.67
N THR A 472 21.36 -1.25 -13.75
CA THR A 472 20.70 -2.42 -13.15
C THR A 472 19.93 -3.23 -14.17
N ASP A 473 19.28 -2.59 -15.14
CA ASP A 473 18.59 -3.28 -16.23
C ASP A 473 19.56 -4.16 -17.03
N ARG A 474 20.66 -3.58 -17.53
CA ARG A 474 21.69 -4.34 -18.26
C ARG A 474 22.32 -5.44 -17.42
N LEU A 475 22.60 -5.20 -16.14
CA LEU A 475 23.16 -6.22 -15.25
C LEU A 475 22.18 -7.39 -15.07
N VAL A 476 20.89 -7.12 -14.90
CA VAL A 476 19.88 -8.16 -14.77
C VAL A 476 19.67 -8.91 -16.09
N GLU A 477 19.64 -8.24 -17.23
CA GLU A 477 19.44 -8.86 -18.54
C GLU A 477 20.67 -9.64 -19.03
N GLU A 478 21.86 -9.05 -18.97
CA GLU A 478 23.06 -9.63 -19.58
C GLU A 478 23.81 -10.57 -18.63
N LYS A 479 23.82 -10.28 -17.32
CA LYS A 479 24.60 -11.06 -16.33
C LYS A 479 23.73 -12.06 -15.57
N LEU A 480 22.66 -11.59 -14.92
CA LEU A 480 21.75 -12.49 -14.18
C LEU A 480 20.92 -13.35 -15.13
N LYS A 481 20.52 -12.78 -16.28
CA LYS A 481 19.62 -13.40 -17.26
C LYS A 481 18.35 -13.91 -16.58
N TYR A 482 17.72 -13.04 -15.80
CA TYR A 482 16.45 -13.35 -15.15
C TYR A 482 15.34 -13.14 -16.19
N SER A 483 14.64 -14.23 -16.53
CA SER A 483 13.61 -14.29 -17.56
C SER A 483 12.27 -14.74 -17.01
#